data_AF-A0A4Q4NSU2-F1
#
_entry.id   AF-A0A4Q4NSU2-F1
#
_cell.length_a   1.000
_cell.length_b   1.000
_cell.length_c   1.000
_cell.angle_alpha   90.00
_cell.angle_beta   90.00
_cell.angle_gamma   90.00
#
_symmetry.space_group_name_H-M   'P 1'
#
loop_
_entity.id
_entity.type
_entity.pdbx_description
1 polymer ?
#
loop_
_entity_poly.entity_id
_entity_poly.type
_entity_poly.pdbx_seq_one_letter_code
_entity_poly.pdbx_strand_id
1 'polypeptide(L)'
;MAGSCGNDHLKVLVLKEPLPFSDEDVTFRLLSLDVCCTLASLAVGLSVFHIMQHALHCLRSWEQKHIIRILAVIPVYAWTTFFSYLFFGGAVYWELIRECYAAYATVSFFTLMCHYIAPNLHEQKNYFRSAEPKNWGWPLNWVQKLSGGEHKGWLRKPRCGVTWFNINYIGIFQYVVLRTIVTIISGVTQLFGRLCKEEHNPRYASTWTAIFDAVSILVAMYCMHQVYD
;
A
#
# COMPACT_ATOMS: atom_id res chain seq x y z
N MET A 1 -22.41 -15.54 -21.02
CA MET A 1 -23.26 -14.91 -19.99
C MET A 1 -22.36 -14.56 -18.81
N ALA A 2 -21.84 -13.34 -18.78
CA ALA A 2 -21.03 -12.85 -17.68
C ALA A 2 -21.96 -12.51 -16.51
N GLY A 3 -21.77 -13.17 -15.37
CA GLY A 3 -22.53 -12.87 -14.16
C GLY A 3 -22.14 -11.48 -13.67
N SER A 4 -23.01 -10.50 -13.91
CA SER A 4 -22.93 -9.20 -13.26
C SER A 4 -23.02 -9.43 -11.75
N CYS A 5 -22.07 -8.87 -11.01
CA CYS A 5 -22.09 -8.87 -9.55
C CYS A 5 -23.41 -8.22 -9.11
N GLY A 6 -24.31 -8.97 -8.46
CA GLY A 6 -25.70 -8.55 -8.20
C GLY A 6 -25.89 -7.25 -7.39
N ASN A 7 -24.81 -6.63 -6.91
CA ASN A 7 -24.81 -5.40 -6.13
C ASN A 7 -24.79 -4.10 -6.94
N ASP A 8 -24.41 -4.11 -8.22
CA ASP A 8 -24.37 -2.86 -9.00
C ASP A 8 -25.78 -2.26 -9.16
N HIS A 9 -26.80 -3.11 -9.30
CA HIS A 9 -28.20 -2.69 -9.32
C HIS A 9 -28.67 -2.11 -7.97
N LEU A 10 -28.26 -2.70 -6.85
CA LEU A 10 -28.65 -2.24 -5.51
C LEU A 10 -28.02 -0.87 -5.17
N LYS A 11 -26.76 -0.66 -5.57
CA LYS A 11 -26.08 0.64 -5.41
C LYS A 11 -26.69 1.74 -6.27
N VAL A 12 -27.07 1.43 -7.50
CA VAL A 12 -27.78 2.37 -8.37
C VAL A 12 -29.12 2.78 -7.76
N LEU A 13 -29.80 1.86 -7.06
CA LEU A 13 -31.04 2.17 -6.35
C LEU A 13 -30.78 3.09 -5.14
N VAL A 14 -29.83 2.77 -4.27
CA VAL A 14 -29.48 3.60 -3.09
C VAL A 14 -29.00 5.00 -3.49
N LEU A 15 -28.22 5.12 -4.57
CA LEU A 15 -27.74 6.41 -5.07
C LEU A 15 -28.84 7.28 -5.68
N LYS A 16 -30.04 6.73 -5.93
CA LYS A 16 -31.19 7.44 -6.51
C LYS A 16 -32.23 7.83 -5.46
N GLU A 17 -32.05 7.41 -4.21
CA GLU A 17 -32.98 7.76 -3.14
C GLU A 17 -32.84 9.25 -2.75
N PRO A 18 -33.95 10.01 -2.76
CA PRO A 18 -33.96 11.38 -2.26
C PRO A 18 -33.86 11.41 -0.73
N LEU A 19 -33.20 12.43 -0.18
CA LEU A 19 -33.07 12.59 1.27
C LEU A 19 -34.41 13.00 1.90
N PRO A 20 -34.78 12.45 3.07
CA PRO A 20 -36.07 12.73 3.70
C PRO A 20 -36.20 14.13 4.34
N PHE A 21 -35.17 14.98 4.24
CA PHE A 21 -35.07 16.26 4.98
C PHE A 21 -34.81 17.50 4.09
N SER A 22 -34.87 17.39 2.77
CA SER A 22 -34.65 18.52 1.85
C SER A 22 -35.80 18.66 0.87
N ASP A 23 -36.35 19.88 0.74
CA ASP A 23 -37.47 20.21 -0.17
C ASP A 23 -37.04 20.30 -1.65
N GLU A 24 -35.73 20.23 -1.94
CA GLU A 24 -35.19 20.10 -3.29
C GLU A 24 -34.84 18.63 -3.58
N ASP A 25 -34.94 18.20 -4.85
CA ASP A 25 -34.52 16.88 -5.35
C ASP A 25 -32.99 16.68 -5.31
N VAL A 26 -32.33 17.06 -4.22
CA VAL A 26 -30.90 16.83 -4.00
C VAL A 26 -30.72 15.35 -3.73
N THR A 27 -30.36 14.62 -4.78
CA THR A 27 -30.03 13.20 -4.68
C THR A 27 -28.80 13.03 -3.78
N PHE A 28 -28.78 12.01 -2.91
CA PHE A 28 -27.63 11.68 -2.03
C PHE A 28 -26.28 11.69 -2.77
N ARG A 29 -26.30 11.30 -4.05
CA ARG A 29 -25.14 11.34 -4.96
C ARG A 29 -24.54 12.74 -5.13
N LEU A 30 -25.35 13.78 -5.31
CA LEU A 30 -24.88 15.14 -5.56
C LEU A 30 -24.24 15.75 -4.30
N LEU A 31 -24.88 15.55 -3.15
CA LEU A 31 -24.35 16.01 -1.86
C LEU A 31 -23.02 15.31 -1.52
N SER A 32 -22.95 13.99 -1.72
CA SER A 32 -21.69 13.25 -1.51
C SER A 32 -20.57 13.70 -2.45
N LEU A 33 -20.90 14.04 -3.70
CA LEU A 33 -19.94 14.52 -4.68
C LEU A 33 -19.36 15.88 -4.28
N ASP A 34 -20.20 16.82 -3.85
CA ASP A 34 -19.76 18.17 -3.46
C ASP A 34 -18.83 18.13 -2.24
N VAL A 35 -19.19 17.35 -1.22
CA VAL A 35 -18.35 17.14 -0.03
C VAL A 35 -17.02 16.46 -0.39
N CYS A 36 -17.05 15.43 -1.25
CA CYS A 36 -15.82 14.78 -1.71
C CYS A 36 -14.92 15.74 -2.51
N CYS A 37 -15.48 16.56 -3.40
CA CYS A 37 -14.75 17.51 -4.22
C CYS A 37 -14.05 18.60 -3.38
N THR A 38 -14.76 19.18 -2.42
CA THR A 38 -14.22 20.24 -1.55
C THR A 38 -13.08 19.71 -0.68
N LEU A 39 -13.27 18.57 -0.02
CA LEU A 39 -12.25 17.94 0.82
C LEU A 39 -11.05 17.43 -0.01
N ALA A 40 -11.29 16.82 -1.17
CA ALA A 40 -10.21 16.37 -2.05
C ALA A 40 -9.37 17.55 -2.54
N SER A 41 -10.01 18.66 -2.94
CA SER A 41 -9.31 19.87 -3.39
C SER A 41 -8.45 20.47 -2.29
N LEU A 42 -8.98 20.54 -1.05
CA LEU A 42 -8.22 21.00 0.11
C LEU A 42 -7.02 20.09 0.40
N ALA A 43 -7.23 18.76 0.41
CA ALA A 43 -6.16 17.79 0.66
C ALA A 43 -5.06 17.84 -0.41
N VAL A 44 -5.43 18.00 -1.68
CA VAL A 44 -4.48 18.20 -2.78
C VAL A 44 -3.71 19.51 -2.60
N GLY A 45 -4.40 20.61 -2.29
CA GLY A 45 -3.76 21.91 -2.07
C GLY A 45 -2.72 21.87 -0.95
N LEU A 46 -3.08 21.30 0.21
CA LEU A 46 -2.15 21.12 1.33
C LEU A 46 -0.98 20.22 0.98
N SER A 47 -1.22 19.11 0.28
CA SER A 47 -0.13 18.21 -0.09
C SER A 47 0.83 18.84 -1.11
N VAL A 48 0.31 19.53 -2.14
CA VAL A 48 1.12 20.25 -3.11
C VAL A 48 1.95 21.32 -2.42
N PHE A 49 1.38 22.03 -1.45
CA PHE A 49 2.11 23.00 -0.63
C PHE A 49 3.28 22.34 0.12
N HIS A 50 3.04 21.22 0.81
CA HIS A 50 4.10 20.48 1.51
C HIS A 50 5.19 19.96 0.54
N ILE A 51 4.79 19.40 -0.60
CA ILE A 51 5.72 18.93 -1.63
C ILE A 51 6.57 20.10 -2.15
N MET A 52 5.96 21.26 -2.38
CA MET A 52 6.64 22.46 -2.85
C MET A 52 7.63 23.00 -1.81
N GLN A 53 7.25 23.01 -0.53
CA GLN A 53 8.18 23.39 0.54
C GLN A 53 9.42 22.49 0.57
N HIS A 54 9.24 21.18 0.43
CA HIS A 54 10.36 20.25 0.28
C HIS A 54 11.11 20.49 -1.03
N ALA A 55 10.45 20.74 -2.16
CA ALA A 55 11.14 20.99 -3.42
C ALA A 55 12.03 22.25 -3.38
N LEU A 56 11.56 23.31 -2.69
CA LEU A 56 12.24 24.60 -2.59
C LEU A 56 13.36 24.63 -1.54
N HIS A 57 13.21 23.90 -0.41
CA HIS A 57 14.20 23.88 0.68
C HIS A 57 15.01 22.57 0.69
N CYS A 58 15.61 22.21 -0.45
CA CYS A 58 16.42 20.99 -0.57
C CYS A 58 17.86 21.18 -0.07
N LEU A 59 18.16 20.80 1.18
CA LEU A 59 19.57 20.68 1.63
C LEU A 59 20.25 19.43 1.05
N ARG A 60 19.52 18.31 0.91
CA ARG A 60 20.07 17.04 0.38
C ARG A 60 19.10 16.38 -0.59
N SER A 61 19.32 16.60 -1.89
CA SER A 61 18.37 16.24 -2.96
C SER A 61 18.04 14.75 -3.06
N TRP A 62 18.93 13.84 -2.64
CA TRP A 62 18.68 12.40 -2.71
C TRP A 62 17.67 11.92 -1.67
N GLU A 63 17.78 12.39 -0.43
CA GLU A 63 16.84 12.07 0.66
C GLU A 63 15.48 12.71 0.39
N GLN A 64 15.50 13.97 -0.05
CA GLN A 64 14.28 14.71 -0.37
C GLN A 64 13.40 14.01 -1.40
N LYS A 65 14.00 13.42 -2.44
CA LYS A 65 13.25 12.69 -3.47
C LYS A 65 12.45 11.54 -2.89
N HIS A 66 12.98 10.82 -1.90
CA HIS A 66 12.25 9.74 -1.23
C HIS A 66 11.11 10.29 -0.35
N ILE A 67 11.35 11.39 0.37
CA ILE A 67 10.32 12.09 1.16
C ILE A 67 9.18 12.57 0.25
N ILE A 68 9.50 13.20 -0.88
CA ILE A 68 8.50 13.69 -1.84
C ILE A 68 7.67 12.53 -2.40
N ARG A 69 8.27 11.38 -2.72
CA ARG A 69 7.55 10.17 -3.16
C ARG A 69 6.58 9.66 -2.09
N ILE A 70 6.94 9.74 -0.81
CA ILE A 70 6.05 9.34 0.29
C ILE A 70 4.88 10.32 0.42
N LEU A 71 5.16 11.63 0.42
CA LEU A 71 4.15 12.68 0.52
C LEU A 71 3.16 12.70 -0.65
N ALA A 72 3.64 12.32 -1.84
CA ALA A 72 2.84 12.23 -3.05
C ALA A 72 1.77 11.11 -3.02
N VAL A 73 1.72 10.28 -1.96
CA VAL A 73 0.60 9.34 -1.75
C VAL A 73 -0.74 10.06 -1.60
N ILE A 74 -0.76 11.18 -0.88
CA ILE A 74 -1.97 11.96 -0.58
C ILE A 74 -2.65 12.47 -1.86
N PRO A 75 -1.95 13.16 -2.79
CA PRO A 75 -2.56 13.67 -4.00
C PRO A 75 -2.95 12.52 -4.94
N VAL A 76 -2.14 11.46 -5.04
CA VAL A 76 -2.51 10.27 -5.83
C VAL A 76 -3.82 9.67 -5.31
N TYR A 77 -4.00 9.56 -4.00
CA TYR A 77 -5.23 9.08 -3.39
C TYR A 77 -6.42 10.00 -3.67
N ALA A 78 -6.24 11.31 -3.58
CA ALA A 78 -7.30 12.28 -3.85
C ALA A 78 -7.77 12.24 -5.32
N TRP A 79 -6.85 12.25 -6.27
CA TRP A 79 -7.16 12.20 -7.70
C TRP A 79 -7.80 10.86 -8.12
N THR A 80 -7.25 9.74 -7.66
CA THR A 80 -7.83 8.41 -7.98
C THR A 80 -9.21 8.23 -7.38
N THR A 81 -9.45 8.74 -6.18
CA THR A 81 -10.77 8.70 -5.54
C THR A 81 -11.77 9.58 -6.30
N PHE A 82 -11.37 10.79 -6.69
CA PHE A 82 -12.18 11.68 -7.52
C PHE A 82 -12.59 11.02 -8.85
N PHE A 83 -11.64 10.43 -9.57
CA PHE A 83 -11.93 9.72 -10.82
C PHE A 83 -12.77 8.46 -10.62
N SER A 84 -12.60 7.76 -9.50
CA SER A 84 -13.45 6.62 -9.13
C SER A 84 -14.92 7.01 -8.93
N TYR A 85 -15.18 8.21 -8.40
CA TYR A 85 -16.54 8.75 -8.27
C TYR A 85 -17.14 9.19 -9.61
N LEU A 86 -16.34 9.83 -10.47
CA LEU A 86 -16.79 10.26 -11.81
C LEU A 86 -17.08 9.07 -12.73
N PHE A 87 -16.18 8.08 -12.76
CA PHE A 87 -16.25 6.93 -13.64
C PHE A 87 -16.50 5.64 -12.87
N PHE A 88 -17.74 5.43 -12.41
CA PHE A 88 -18.12 4.28 -11.59
C PHE A 88 -17.74 2.93 -12.23
N GLY A 89 -17.94 2.77 -13.54
CA GLY A 89 -17.57 1.54 -14.27
C GLY A 89 -16.05 1.27 -14.32
N GLY A 90 -15.22 2.29 -14.09
CA GLY A 90 -13.77 2.20 -14.05
C GLY A 90 -13.17 2.34 -12.65
N ALA A 91 -14.00 2.47 -11.60
CA ALA A 91 -13.59 2.70 -10.22
C ALA A 91 -12.52 1.72 -9.74
N VAL A 92 -12.68 0.44 -10.11
CA VAL A 92 -11.74 -0.62 -9.74
C VAL A 92 -10.33 -0.36 -10.26
N TYR A 93 -10.18 0.15 -11.49
CA TYR A 93 -8.86 0.44 -12.06
C TYR A 93 -8.15 1.59 -11.33
N TRP A 94 -8.90 2.64 -10.94
CA TRP A 94 -8.35 3.76 -10.18
C TRP A 94 -7.90 3.34 -8.78
N GLU A 95 -8.64 2.46 -8.14
CA GLU A 95 -8.27 1.87 -6.85
C GLU A 95 -7.00 1.01 -6.95
N LEU A 96 -6.86 0.22 -8.02
CA LEU A 96 -5.66 -0.58 -8.26
C LEU A 96 -4.39 0.29 -8.42
N ILE A 97 -4.49 1.42 -9.13
CA ILE A 97 -3.38 2.38 -9.28
C ILE A 97 -2.95 2.93 -7.91
N ARG A 98 -3.94 3.29 -7.09
CA ARG A 98 -3.74 3.83 -5.75
C ARG A 98 -3.00 2.85 -4.83
N GLU A 99 -3.41 1.58 -4.84
CA GLU A 99 -2.78 0.51 -4.06
C GLU A 99 -1.34 0.23 -4.50
N CYS A 100 -1.06 0.24 -5.81
CA CYS A 100 0.30 0.13 -6.35
C CYS A 100 1.21 1.27 -5.87
N TYR A 101 0.71 2.50 -5.90
CA TYR A 101 1.48 3.66 -5.46
C TYR A 101 1.79 3.60 -3.97
N ALA A 102 0.83 3.17 -3.15
CA ALA A 102 1.04 2.97 -1.71
C ALA A 102 2.19 1.99 -1.43
N ALA A 103 2.27 0.89 -2.20
CA ALA A 103 3.39 -0.05 -2.07
C ALA A 103 4.73 0.59 -2.45
N TYR A 104 4.77 1.36 -3.54
CA TYR A 104 5.97 2.09 -3.94
C TYR A 104 6.42 3.10 -2.86
N ALA A 105 5.48 3.76 -2.19
CA ALA A 105 5.76 4.67 -1.07
C ALA A 105 6.40 3.93 0.11
N THR A 106 5.94 2.71 0.45
CA THR A 106 6.55 1.88 1.51
C THR A 106 8.03 1.57 1.23
N VAL A 107 8.37 1.18 0.01
CA VAL A 107 9.77 0.92 -0.36
C VAL A 107 10.61 2.21 -0.37
N SER A 108 10.00 3.33 -0.77
CA SER A 108 10.66 4.64 -0.71
C SER A 108 10.98 5.05 0.73
N PHE A 109 10.08 4.77 1.69
CA PHE A 109 10.32 4.98 3.12
C PHE A 109 11.47 4.12 3.65
N PHE A 110 11.47 2.83 3.34
CA PHE A 110 12.58 1.96 3.75
C PHE A 110 13.92 2.39 3.16
N THR A 111 13.94 2.79 1.89
CA THR A 111 15.16 3.30 1.23
C THR A 111 15.65 4.61 1.86
N LEU A 112 14.73 5.47 2.31
CA LEU A 112 15.08 6.68 3.05
C LEU A 112 15.75 6.34 4.39
N MET A 113 15.19 5.40 5.16
CA MET A 113 15.81 4.95 6.42
C MET A 113 17.22 4.39 6.19
N CYS A 114 17.38 3.58 5.16
CA CYS A 114 18.67 3.04 4.75
C CYS A 114 19.71 4.14 4.49
N HIS A 115 19.29 5.22 3.80
CA HIS A 115 20.15 6.34 3.46
C HIS A 115 20.51 7.20 4.68
N TYR A 116 19.64 7.26 5.70
CA TYR A 116 19.95 7.91 6.97
C TYR A 116 20.96 7.14 7.82
N ILE A 117 21.01 5.80 7.71
CA ILE A 117 22.02 4.98 8.39
C ILE A 117 23.38 5.16 7.70
N ALA A 118 23.42 4.98 6.39
CA ALA A 118 24.65 5.13 5.61
C ALA A 118 24.30 5.58 4.17
N PRO A 119 24.91 6.66 3.66
CA PRO A 119 24.56 7.22 2.35
C PRO A 119 25.02 6.37 1.18
N ASN A 120 26.08 5.58 1.36
CA ASN A 120 26.67 4.74 0.33
C ASN A 120 26.41 3.26 0.58
N LEU A 121 26.13 2.48 -0.47
CA LEU A 121 25.92 1.02 -0.36
C LEU A 121 27.14 0.30 0.26
N HIS A 122 28.36 0.78 -0.02
CA HIS A 122 29.58 0.19 0.53
C HIS A 122 29.71 0.46 2.03
N GLU A 123 29.43 1.69 2.46
CA GLU A 123 29.39 2.07 3.87
C GLU A 123 28.28 1.34 4.62
N GLN A 124 27.11 1.18 3.99
CA GLN A 124 26.00 0.41 4.56
C GLN A 124 26.40 -1.06 4.78
N LYS A 125 27.05 -1.69 3.79
CA LYS A 125 27.55 -3.06 3.94
C LYS A 125 28.60 -3.16 5.04
N ASN A 126 29.49 -2.15 5.17
CA ASN A 126 30.50 -2.14 6.21
C ASN A 126 29.88 -1.95 7.60
N TYR A 127 28.87 -1.08 7.74
CA TYR A 127 28.09 -0.91 8.96
C TYR A 127 27.41 -2.22 9.40
N PHE A 128 26.73 -2.91 8.48
CA PHE A 128 26.07 -4.19 8.79
C PHE A 128 27.03 -5.39 8.89
N ARG A 129 28.31 -5.23 8.54
CA ARG A 129 29.35 -6.24 8.85
C ARG A 129 29.76 -6.18 10.31
N SER A 130 29.86 -4.97 10.87
CA SER A 130 30.17 -4.76 12.28
C SER A 130 28.96 -4.90 13.20
N ALA A 131 27.74 -4.72 12.68
CA ALA A 131 26.52 -4.88 13.47
C ALA A 131 26.22 -6.37 13.75
N GLU A 132 25.92 -6.69 15.01
CA GLU A 132 25.48 -8.03 15.38
C GLU A 132 24.04 -8.29 14.91
N PRO A 133 23.75 -9.46 14.33
CA PRO A 133 22.40 -9.80 13.91
C PRO A 133 21.51 -9.97 15.13
N LYS A 134 20.34 -9.32 15.12
CA LYS A 134 19.32 -9.46 16.17
C LYS A 134 18.53 -10.75 15.96
N ASN A 135 18.03 -11.35 17.04
CA ASN A 135 17.08 -12.45 16.90
C ASN A 135 15.72 -11.91 16.43
N TRP A 136 14.91 -12.75 15.80
CA TRP A 136 13.58 -12.36 15.34
C TRP A 136 12.68 -11.93 16.51
N GLY A 137 11.98 -10.81 16.35
CA GLY A 137 10.97 -10.35 17.30
C GLY A 137 9.70 -11.22 17.31
N TRP A 138 8.76 -10.85 18.17
CA TRP A 138 7.42 -11.44 18.14
C TRP A 138 6.67 -10.95 16.88
N PRO A 139 5.95 -11.81 16.14
CA PRO A 139 5.56 -13.18 16.45
C PRO A 139 6.49 -14.29 15.91
N LEU A 140 7.51 -13.97 15.11
CA LEU A 140 8.36 -15.01 14.49
C LEU A 140 9.23 -15.75 15.51
N ASN A 141 9.54 -15.17 16.66
CA ASN A 141 10.24 -15.86 17.75
C ASN A 141 9.53 -17.15 18.20
N TRP A 142 8.19 -17.19 18.19
CA TRP A 142 7.41 -18.37 18.52
C TRP A 142 7.52 -19.42 17.42
N VAL A 143 7.38 -19.01 16.15
CA VAL A 143 7.55 -19.90 14.98
C VAL A 143 8.98 -20.46 14.91
N GLN A 144 9.98 -19.65 15.28
CA GLN A 144 11.37 -20.05 15.37
C GLN A 144 11.56 -21.15 16.43
N LYS A 145 10.90 -21.05 17.60
CA LYS A 145 10.90 -22.12 18.61
C LYS A 145 10.29 -23.41 18.07
N LEU A 146 9.20 -23.35 17.31
CA LEU A 146 8.61 -24.54 16.68
C LEU A 146 9.51 -25.17 15.61
N SER A 147 10.28 -24.37 14.87
CA SER A 147 11.04 -24.87 13.72
C SER A 147 12.45 -25.40 14.03
N GLY A 148 12.95 -25.26 15.25
CA GLY A 148 14.31 -25.70 15.62
C GLY A 148 15.16 -24.69 16.41
N GLY A 149 14.57 -23.58 16.86
CA GLY A 149 15.21 -22.60 17.73
C GLY A 149 16.15 -21.61 17.02
N GLU A 150 16.99 -20.93 17.79
CA GLU A 150 17.87 -19.85 17.28
C GLU A 150 18.93 -20.35 16.28
N HIS A 151 19.36 -21.61 16.43
CA HIS A 151 20.52 -22.16 15.72
C HIS A 151 20.19 -23.21 14.64
N LYS A 152 18.93 -23.63 14.48
CA LYS A 152 18.53 -24.66 13.49
C LYS A 152 17.17 -24.34 12.85
N GLY A 153 16.96 -24.80 11.62
CA GLY A 153 15.73 -24.59 10.85
C GLY A 153 15.82 -23.47 9.79
N TRP A 154 14.72 -23.25 9.07
CA TRP A 154 14.58 -22.19 8.06
C TRP A 154 14.59 -20.77 8.64
N LEU A 155 14.03 -20.55 9.85
CA LEU A 155 14.00 -19.25 10.55
C LEU A 155 15.18 -19.08 11.53
N ARG A 156 16.32 -19.68 11.23
CA ARG A 156 17.54 -19.57 12.03
C ARG A 156 18.03 -18.12 12.11
N LYS A 157 18.62 -17.73 13.24
CA LYS A 157 19.34 -16.45 13.34
C LYS A 157 20.52 -16.43 12.36
N PRO A 158 20.60 -15.43 11.47
CA PRO A 158 21.72 -15.30 10.54
C PRO A 158 23.05 -15.14 11.30
N ARG A 159 24.15 -15.67 10.75
CA ARG A 159 25.49 -15.55 11.37
C ARG A 159 26.11 -14.16 11.19
N CYS A 160 25.66 -13.41 10.19
CA CYS A 160 26.23 -12.13 9.80
C CYS A 160 25.12 -11.08 9.67
N GLY A 161 25.38 -9.85 10.14
CA GLY A 161 24.44 -8.73 10.05
C GLY A 161 24.05 -8.39 8.61
N VAL A 162 24.97 -8.53 7.64
CA VAL A 162 24.66 -8.33 6.21
C VAL A 162 23.62 -9.32 5.69
N THR A 163 23.71 -10.59 6.08
CA THR A 163 22.73 -11.62 5.67
C THR A 163 21.38 -11.34 6.30
N TRP A 164 21.36 -10.94 7.57
CA TRP A 164 20.14 -10.53 8.27
C TRP A 164 19.48 -9.32 7.59
N PHE A 165 20.27 -8.30 7.24
CA PHE A 165 19.76 -7.13 6.52
C PHE A 165 19.23 -7.52 5.14
N ASN A 166 19.92 -8.40 4.39
CA ASN A 166 19.46 -8.84 3.07
C ASN A 166 18.13 -9.61 3.13
N ILE A 167 17.89 -10.41 4.17
CA ILE A 167 16.60 -11.10 4.35
C ILE A 167 15.47 -10.08 4.56
N ASN A 168 15.67 -9.11 5.47
CA ASN A 168 14.66 -8.07 5.70
C ASN A 168 14.45 -7.18 4.47
N TYR A 169 15.54 -6.83 3.76
CA TYR A 169 15.48 -6.09 2.50
C TYR A 169 14.58 -6.80 1.48
N ILE A 170 14.81 -8.10 1.24
CA ILE A 170 13.96 -8.89 0.33
C ILE A 170 12.51 -8.97 0.84
N GLY A 171 12.31 -9.15 2.15
CA GLY A 171 10.99 -9.20 2.78
C GLY A 171 10.16 -7.92 2.67
N ILE A 172 10.82 -6.76 2.52
CA ILE A 172 10.16 -5.47 2.28
C ILE A 172 9.89 -5.27 0.78
N PHE A 173 10.87 -5.53 -0.08
CA PHE A 173 10.75 -5.33 -1.54
C PHE A 173 9.77 -6.30 -2.20
N GLN A 174 9.56 -7.50 -1.63
CA GLN A 174 8.56 -8.45 -2.13
C GLN A 174 7.15 -7.83 -2.17
N TYR A 175 6.82 -6.90 -1.27
CA TYR A 175 5.49 -6.29 -1.22
C TYR A 175 5.16 -5.51 -2.49
N VAL A 176 6.10 -4.71 -3.01
CA VAL A 176 5.88 -3.96 -4.26
C VAL A 176 5.71 -4.89 -5.44
N VAL A 177 6.51 -5.96 -5.49
CA VAL A 177 6.44 -6.95 -6.57
C VAL A 177 5.12 -7.71 -6.52
N LEU A 178 4.76 -8.27 -5.36
CA LEU A 178 3.49 -8.99 -5.19
C LEU A 178 2.30 -8.08 -5.42
N ARG A 179 2.31 -6.85 -4.89
CA ARG A 179 1.23 -5.88 -5.14
C ARG A 179 1.04 -5.64 -6.63
N THR A 180 2.12 -5.39 -7.37
CA THR A 180 2.04 -5.15 -8.82
C THR A 180 1.46 -6.36 -9.55
N ILE A 181 1.88 -7.57 -9.18
CA ILE A 181 1.34 -8.81 -9.75
C ILE A 181 -0.15 -8.98 -9.42
N VAL A 182 -0.54 -8.80 -8.16
CA VAL A 182 -1.94 -8.88 -7.71
C VAL A 182 -2.80 -7.83 -8.41
N THR A 183 -2.26 -6.63 -8.64
CA THR A 183 -2.94 -5.58 -9.41
C THR A 183 -3.17 -5.98 -10.87
N ILE A 184 -2.18 -6.57 -11.53
CA ILE A 184 -2.35 -7.08 -12.91
C ILE A 184 -3.39 -8.20 -12.94
N ILE A 185 -3.32 -9.15 -12.01
CA ILE A 185 -4.29 -10.25 -11.89
C ILE A 185 -5.70 -9.69 -11.65
N SER A 186 -5.83 -8.68 -10.79
CA SER A 186 -7.11 -8.02 -10.50
C SER A 186 -7.67 -7.31 -11.74
N GLY A 187 -6.83 -6.58 -12.47
CA GLY A 187 -7.22 -5.94 -13.74
C GLY A 187 -7.71 -6.96 -14.78
N VAL A 188 -6.99 -8.07 -14.95
CA VAL A 188 -7.39 -9.15 -15.87
C VAL A 188 -8.69 -9.82 -15.41
N THR A 189 -8.83 -10.09 -14.12
CA THR A 189 -10.03 -10.73 -13.55
C THR A 189 -11.26 -9.83 -13.67
N GLN A 190 -11.08 -8.50 -13.58
CA GLN A 190 -12.13 -7.53 -13.83
C GLN A 190 -12.65 -7.62 -15.27
N LEU A 191 -11.79 -7.81 -16.27
CA LEU A 191 -12.20 -8.01 -17.67
C LEU A 191 -13.07 -9.27 -17.86
N PHE A 192 -12.82 -10.32 -17.08
CA PHE A 192 -13.62 -11.55 -17.11
C PHE A 192 -14.87 -11.50 -16.21
N GLY A 193 -15.12 -10.39 -15.51
CA GLY A 193 -16.27 -10.23 -14.61
C GLY A 193 -16.25 -11.14 -13.38
N ARG A 194 -15.06 -11.64 -12.98
CA ARG A 194 -14.91 -12.53 -11.81
C ARG A 194 -14.36 -11.80 -10.56
N LEU A 195 -14.16 -10.49 -10.65
CA LEU A 195 -13.72 -9.66 -9.55
C LEU A 195 -14.93 -8.95 -8.91
N CYS A 196 -15.45 -9.53 -7.83
CA CYS A 196 -16.49 -8.93 -6.99
C CYS A 196 -15.86 -8.45 -5.69
N LYS A 197 -15.56 -7.15 -5.56
CA LYS A 197 -14.88 -6.60 -4.36
C LYS A 197 -15.69 -6.72 -3.07
N GLU A 198 -17.02 -6.68 -3.18
CA GLU A 198 -17.91 -6.63 -2.02
C GLU A 198 -18.35 -8.00 -1.53
N GLU A 199 -18.15 -9.05 -2.32
CA GLU A 199 -18.54 -10.39 -1.95
C GLU A 199 -17.35 -11.13 -1.35
N HIS A 200 -17.45 -11.51 -0.08
CA HIS A 200 -16.38 -12.23 0.64
C HIS A 200 -16.40 -13.76 0.39
N ASN A 201 -17.03 -14.20 -0.69
CA ASN A 201 -17.16 -15.62 -1.01
C ASN A 201 -15.86 -16.13 -1.67
N PRO A 202 -15.23 -17.22 -1.17
CA PRO A 202 -13.98 -17.76 -1.71
C PRO A 202 -14.06 -18.21 -3.17
N ARG A 203 -15.26 -18.25 -3.75
CA ARG A 203 -15.49 -18.49 -5.18
C ARG A 203 -14.96 -17.37 -6.09
N TYR A 204 -14.85 -16.14 -5.60
CA TYR A 204 -14.38 -15.00 -6.39
C TYR A 204 -12.90 -14.73 -6.17
N ALA A 205 -12.25 -14.16 -7.18
CA ALA A 205 -10.82 -13.83 -7.10
C ALA A 205 -10.52 -12.76 -6.04
N SER A 206 -11.51 -11.90 -5.73
CA SER A 206 -11.42 -10.81 -4.75
C SER A 206 -10.94 -11.27 -3.37
N THR A 207 -11.49 -12.38 -2.86
CA THR A 207 -11.09 -12.92 -1.55
C THR A 207 -9.63 -13.34 -1.55
N TRP A 208 -9.17 -13.98 -2.61
CA TRP A 208 -7.78 -14.44 -2.72
C TRP A 208 -6.79 -13.29 -2.87
N THR A 209 -7.10 -12.30 -3.71
CA THR A 209 -6.27 -11.11 -3.87
C THR A 209 -6.15 -10.33 -2.56
N ALA A 210 -7.24 -10.19 -1.80
CA ALA A 210 -7.24 -9.55 -0.49
C ALA A 210 -6.38 -10.30 0.54
N ILE A 211 -6.42 -11.64 0.55
CA ILE A 211 -5.58 -12.46 1.44
C ILE A 211 -4.11 -12.30 1.09
N PHE A 212 -3.74 -12.39 -0.20
CA PHE A 212 -2.35 -12.22 -0.63
C PHE A 212 -1.81 -10.84 -0.27
N ASP A 213 -2.62 -9.81 -0.47
CA ASP A 213 -2.28 -8.44 -0.11
C ASP A 213 -2.08 -8.26 1.39
N ALA A 214 -3.00 -8.79 2.21
CA ALA A 214 -2.91 -8.73 3.66
C ALA A 214 -1.67 -9.45 4.20
N VAL A 215 -1.37 -10.65 3.69
CA VAL A 215 -0.18 -11.40 4.09
C VAL A 215 1.09 -10.65 3.65
N SER A 216 1.13 -10.13 2.42
CA SER A 216 2.32 -9.47 1.88
C SER A 216 2.66 -8.18 2.64
N ILE A 217 1.66 -7.34 2.96
CA ILE A 217 1.90 -6.11 3.72
C ILE A 217 2.32 -6.41 5.17
N LEU A 218 1.74 -7.44 5.80
CA LEU A 218 2.13 -7.86 7.16
C LEU A 218 3.60 -8.28 7.21
N VAL A 219 4.05 -9.08 6.25
CA VAL A 219 5.46 -9.49 6.16
C VAL A 219 6.38 -8.27 5.97
N ALA A 220 6.01 -7.33 5.09
CA ALA A 220 6.82 -6.14 4.84
C ALA A 220 6.90 -5.22 6.05
N MET A 221 5.77 -4.94 6.72
CA MET A 221 5.74 -4.11 7.92
C MET A 221 6.51 -4.75 9.07
N TYR A 222 6.42 -6.07 9.21
CA TYR A 222 7.23 -6.80 10.19
C TYR A 222 8.73 -6.67 9.91
N CYS A 223 9.18 -6.92 8.67
CA CYS A 223 10.60 -6.77 8.31
C CYS A 223 11.08 -5.33 8.46
N MET A 224 10.22 -4.35 8.19
CA MET A 224 10.54 -2.94 8.40
C MET A 224 10.76 -2.61 9.88
N HIS A 225 9.87 -3.10 10.75
CA HIS A 225 10.03 -2.97 12.20
C HIS A 225 11.30 -3.64 12.72
N GLN A 226 11.63 -4.84 12.21
CA GLN A 226 12.88 -5.54 12.57
C GLN A 226 14.14 -4.73 12.25
N VAL A 227 14.15 -3.96 11.16
CA VAL A 227 15.30 -3.10 10.79
C VAL A 227 15.36 -1.83 11.62
N TYR A 228 14.21 -1.34 12.09
CA TYR A 228 14.12 -0.15 12.92
C TYR A 228 14.60 -0.39 14.36
N ASP A 229 14.20 -1.52 14.95
CA ASP A 229 14.57 -1.91 16.31
C ASP A 229 16.06 -2.18 16.47
#